data_AF-A0A643BU02-F1
#
_entry.id   AF-A0A643BU02-F1
#
_cell.length_a   1.000
_cell.length_b   1.000
_cell.length_c   1.000
_cell.angle_alpha   90.00
_cell.angle_beta   90.00
_cell.angle_gamma   90.00
#
_symmetry.space_group_name_H-M   'P 1'
#
loop_
_entity.id
_entity.type
_entity.pdbx_description
1 polymer ?
#
loop_
_entity_poly.entity_id
_entity_poly.type
_entity_poly.pdbx_seq_one_letter_code
_entity_poly.pdbx_strand_id
1 'polypeptide(L)'
;MSSYDWYKIWEGLTLRFHRVTVLNFLGFGFSDKPRPHHYSIFEQASIVEALLRHLGFQNSRINLWSHACGDIFAQELLYRFN
;
A
#
# COMPACT_ATOMS: atom_id res chain seq x y z
N MET A 1 0.97 6.42 -7.81
CA MET A 1 2.03 7.24 -7.18
C MET A 1 3.23 6.35 -6.88
N SER A 2 4.42 6.95 -6.79
CA SER A 2 5.66 6.21 -6.48
C SER A 2 5.87 6.22 -4.96
N SER A 3 6.40 5.13 -4.41
CA SER A 3 6.81 5.05 -3.00
C SER A 3 7.83 6.14 -2.64
N TYR A 4 8.58 6.65 -3.64
CA TYR A 4 9.54 7.73 -3.47
C TYR A 4 8.90 9.07 -3.11
N ASP A 5 7.59 9.26 -3.34
CA ASP A 5 6.91 10.52 -3.01
C ASP A 5 6.98 10.83 -1.49
N TRP A 6 7.24 9.80 -0.67
CA TRP A 6 7.33 9.88 0.79
C TRP A 6 8.76 10.03 1.34
N TYR A 7 9.78 10.13 0.48
CA TYR A 7 11.19 10.06 0.93
C TYR A 7 11.52 11.12 1.99
N LYS A 8 10.94 12.33 1.89
CA LYS A 8 11.21 13.46 2.79
C LYS A 8 10.74 13.22 4.23
N ILE A 9 9.80 12.30 4.44
CA ILE A 9 9.23 12.04 5.77
C ILE A 9 9.65 10.68 6.32
N TRP A 10 10.39 9.88 5.56
CA TRP A 10 10.73 8.50 5.89
C TRP A 10 11.45 8.42 7.24
N GLU A 11 12.48 9.24 7.45
CA GLU A 11 13.23 9.27 8.70
C GLU A 11 12.31 9.51 9.90
N GLY A 12 11.44 10.52 9.79
CA GLY A 12 10.46 10.84 10.84
C GLY A 12 9.49 9.70 11.13
N LEU A 13 9.08 8.94 10.10
CA LEU A 13 8.23 7.76 10.27
C LEU A 13 8.99 6.61 10.93
N THR A 14 10.22 6.32 10.49
CA THR A 14 11.02 5.23 11.06
C THR A 14 11.47 5.48 12.49
N LEU A 15 11.58 6.75 12.91
CA LEU A 15 11.83 7.10 14.32
C LEU A 15 10.60 6.90 15.21
N ARG A 16 9.38 7.00 14.65
CA ARG A 16 8.12 6.92 15.41
C ARG A 16 7.49 5.54 15.39
N PHE A 17 7.71 4.76 14.34
CA PHE A 17 7.09 3.46 14.15
C PHE A 17 8.15 2.36 14.06
N HIS A 18 7.92 1.26 14.78
CA HIS A 18 8.82 0.10 14.79
C HIS A 18 9.01 -0.54 13.40
N ARG A 19 8.02 -0.43 12.52
CA ARG A 19 8.09 -0.95 11.15
C ARG A 19 7.33 -0.04 10.20
N VAL A 20 8.01 0.40 9.14
CA VAL A 20 7.43 1.19 8.06
C VAL A 20 7.55 0.39 6.77
N THR A 21 6.43 0.17 6.08
CA THR A 21 6.40 -0.50 4.78
C THR A 21 5.81 0.46 3.75
N VAL A 22 6.49 0.62 2.63
CA VAL A 22 6.02 1.47 1.52
C VAL A 22 5.97 0.58 0.27
N LEU A 23 4.87 0.67 -0.50
CA LEU A 23 4.68 -0.12 -1.70
C LEU A 23 4.45 0.76 -2.93
N ASN A 24 4.81 0.23 -4.10
CA ASN A 24 4.37 0.72 -5.40
C ASN A 24 3.23 -0.18 -5.89
N PHE A 25 2.10 0.40 -6.30
CA PHE A 25 1.03 -0.37 -6.92
C PHE A 25 1.47 -1.00 -8.24
N LEU A 26 0.85 -2.10 -8.65
CA LEU A 26 1.07 -2.72 -9.96
C LEU A 26 0.86 -1.66 -11.05
N GLY A 27 1.79 -1.53 -11.99
CA GLY A 27 1.76 -0.46 -13.00
C GLY A 27 2.51 0.82 -12.63
N PHE A 28 3.00 0.96 -11.39
CA PHE A 28 3.67 2.19 -10.89
C PHE A 28 5.08 1.94 -10.36
N GLY A 29 5.91 3.00 -10.38
CA GLY A 29 7.22 3.02 -9.74
C GLY A 29 8.11 1.85 -10.17
N PHE A 30 8.63 1.10 -9.20
CA PHE A 30 9.45 -0.08 -9.42
C PHE A 30 8.66 -1.40 -9.56
N SER A 31 7.34 -1.38 -9.42
CA SER A 31 6.51 -2.56 -9.63
C SER A 31 6.36 -2.87 -11.11
N ASP A 32 6.01 -4.13 -11.40
CA ASP A 32 5.80 -4.64 -12.75
C ASP A 32 4.72 -3.84 -13.50
N LYS A 33 4.89 -3.77 -14.83
CA LYS A 33 4.00 -3.04 -15.75
C LYS A 33 3.59 -3.95 -16.91
N PRO A 34 2.88 -5.06 -16.63
CA PRO A 34 2.51 -6.04 -17.64
C PRO A 34 1.63 -5.41 -18.73
N ARG A 35 1.80 -5.89 -19.97
CA ARG A 35 1.01 -5.47 -21.15
C ARG A 35 0.78 -6.66 -22.10
N PRO A 36 -0.45 -6.85 -22.63
CA PRO A 36 -1.68 -6.13 -22.29
C PRO A 36 -2.18 -6.56 -20.90
N HIS A 37 -2.52 -5.59 -20.03
CA HIS A 37 -3.07 -5.85 -18.69
C HIS A 37 -4.18 -4.86 -18.38
N HIS A 38 -5.28 -5.36 -17.82
CA HIS A 38 -6.42 -4.55 -17.38
C HIS A 38 -6.32 -4.29 -15.88
N TYR A 39 -5.88 -3.10 -15.51
CA TYR A 39 -5.76 -2.70 -14.11
C TYR A 39 -7.16 -2.45 -13.50
N SER A 40 -7.39 -2.95 -12.29
CA SER A 40 -8.62 -2.67 -11.53
C SER A 40 -8.32 -2.31 -10.08
N ILE A 41 -9.23 -1.56 -9.44
CA ILE A 41 -9.13 -1.22 -8.01
C ILE A 41 -9.17 -2.49 -7.15
N PHE A 42 -10.01 -3.46 -7.51
CA PHE A 42 -10.15 -4.72 -6.78
C PHE A 42 -8.87 -5.56 -6.81
N GLU A 43 -8.18 -5.61 -7.95
CA GLU A 43 -6.89 -6.29 -8.08
C GLU A 43 -5.84 -5.67 -7.15
N GLN A 44 -5.72 -4.34 -7.17
CA GLN A 44 -4.74 -3.64 -6.34
C GLN A 44 -5.04 -3.83 -4.84
N ALA A 45 -6.31 -3.82 -4.44
CA ALA A 45 -6.71 -4.14 -3.06
C ALA A 45 -6.33 -5.57 -2.67
N SER A 46 -6.54 -6.54 -3.57
CA SER A 46 -6.16 -7.94 -3.37
C SER A 46 -4.64 -8.13 -3.25
N ILE A 47 -3.86 -7.37 -4.04
CA ILE A 47 -2.39 -7.35 -3.95
C ILE A 47 -1.94 -6.81 -2.59
N VAL A 48 -2.54 -5.72 -2.11
CA VAL A 48 -2.23 -5.16 -0.78
C VAL A 48 -2.57 -6.17 0.32
N GLU A 49 -3.73 -6.81 0.26
CA GLU A 49 -4.12 -7.83 1.23
C GLU A 49 -3.14 -9.01 1.24
N ALA A 50 -2.76 -9.52 0.06
CA ALA A 50 -1.77 -10.57 -0.07
C ALA A 50 -0.39 -10.15 0.49
N LEU A 51 0.02 -8.90 0.25
CA LEU A 51 1.24 -8.34 0.81
C LEU A 51 1.18 -8.26 2.34
N LEU A 52 0.07 -7.79 2.91
CA LEU A 52 -0.11 -7.71 4.36
C LEU A 52 -0.06 -9.10 5.01
N ARG A 53 -0.68 -10.11 4.38
CA ARG A 53 -0.57 -11.51 4.79
C ARG A 53 0.87 -12.00 4.74
N HIS A 54 1.54 -11.79 3.61
CA HIS A 54 2.92 -12.21 3.40
C HIS A 54 3.89 -11.59 4.42
N LEU A 55 3.65 -10.33 4.80
CA LEU A 55 4.47 -9.60 5.77
C LEU A 55 4.10 -9.90 7.25
N GLY A 56 3.07 -10.72 7.48
CA GLY A 56 2.65 -11.19 8.81
C GLY A 56 1.77 -10.21 9.60
N PHE A 57 1.11 -9.27 8.94
CA PHE A 57 0.35 -8.21 9.63
C PHE A 57 -1.08 -8.60 10.07
N GLN A 58 -1.51 -9.85 9.89
CA GLN A 58 -2.92 -10.26 10.09
C GLN A 58 -3.46 -10.03 11.51
N ASN A 59 -2.61 -10.05 12.53
CA ASN A 59 -2.99 -9.84 13.94
C ASN A 59 -2.41 -8.53 14.52
N SER A 60 -1.97 -7.61 13.66
CA SER A 60 -1.33 -6.36 14.07
C SER A 60 -2.24 -5.17 13.79
N ARG A 61 -2.23 -4.17 14.68
CA ARG A 61 -2.85 -2.87 14.37
C ARG A 61 -1.98 -2.14 13.35
N ILE A 62 -2.58 -1.74 12.23
CA ILE A 62 -1.88 -1.08 11.13
C ILE A 62 -2.38 0.35 11.00
N ASN A 63 -1.47 1.31 10.84
CA ASN A 63 -1.81 2.67 10.43
C ASN A 63 -1.63 2.76 8.91
N LEU A 64 -2.72 2.96 8.19
CA LEU A 64 -2.71 3.11 6.74
C LEU A 64 -2.66 4.58 6.37
N TRP A 65 -1.73 4.95 5.50
CA TRP A 65 -1.67 6.29 4.91
C TRP A 65 -1.63 6.18 3.40
N SER A 66 -2.46 7.00 2.76
CA SER A 66 -2.66 7.04 1.33
C SER A 66 -2.67 8.49 0.85
N HIS A 67 -2.22 8.74 -0.38
CA HIS A 67 -2.38 10.04 -1.02
C HIS A 67 -2.70 9.84 -2.51
N ALA A 68 -3.84 10.39 -2.95
CA ALA A 68 -4.43 10.38 -4.30
C ALA A 68 -4.53 9.00 -5.01
N CYS A 69 -5.77 8.59 -5.35
CA CYS A 69 -6.22 7.22 -5.65
C CYS A 69 -6.12 6.27 -4.45
N GLY A 70 -5.09 6.43 -3.62
CA GLY A 70 -4.93 5.80 -2.33
C GLY A 70 -6.14 5.92 -1.38
N ASP A 71 -6.89 7.02 -1.43
CA ASP A 71 -7.98 7.27 -0.47
C ASP A 71 -9.19 6.36 -0.72
N ILE A 72 -9.46 6.00 -1.99
CA ILE A 72 -10.46 4.99 -2.35
C ILE A 72 -9.97 3.60 -1.90
N PHE A 73 -8.68 3.31 -2.06
CA PHE A 73 -8.09 2.05 -1.57
C PHE A 73 -8.15 1.96 -0.04
N ALA A 74 -7.87 3.06 0.67
CA ALA A 74 -7.89 3.10 2.12
C ALA A 74 -9.30 2.95 2.69
N GLN A 75 -10.30 3.60 2.07
CA GLN A 75 -11.70 3.43 2.46
C GLN A 75 -12.22 2.01 2.19
N GLU A 76 -11.91 1.42 1.04
CA GLU A 76 -12.30 0.04 0.70
C GLU A 76 -11.65 -0.99 1.64
N LEU A 77 -10.37 -0.80 1.99
CA LEU A 77 -9.70 -1.66 2.97
C LEU A 77 -10.30 -1.48 4.37
N LEU A 78 -10.57 -0.25 4.80
CA LEU A 78 -11.23 0.00 6.09
C LEU A 78 -12.62 -0.65 6.16
N TYR A 79 -13.37 -0.66 5.05
CA TYR A 79 -14.66 -1.35 4.96
C TYR A 79 -14.53 -2.88 5.10
N ARG A 80 -13.45 -3.48 4.59
CA ARG A 80 -13.23 -4.95 4.63
C ARG A 80 -12.65 -5.47 5.95
N PHE A 81 -12.04 -4.60 6.76
CA PHE A 81 -11.37 -4.96 8.02
C PHE A 81 -12.06 -4.40 9.28
N ASN A 82 -13.30 -3.91 9.14
CA ASN A 82 -14.22 -3.61 10.24
C ASN A 82 -15.12 -4.82 10.51
#